data_AF-A0A8C2WSN5-F1
#
_entry.id   AF-A0A8C2WSN5-F1
#
_cell.length_a   1.000
_cell.length_b   1.000
_cell.length_c   1.000
_cell.angle_alpha   90.00
_cell.angle_beta   90.00
_cell.angle_gamma   90.00
#
_symmetry.space_group_name_H-M   'P 1'
#
loop_
_entity.id
_entity.type
_entity.pdbx_description
1 polymer ?
#
loop_
_entity_poly.entity_id
_entity_poly.type
_entity_poly.pdbx_seq_one_letter_code
_entity_poly.pdbx_strand_id
1 'polypeptide(L)'
;SLSRPCSVDSVLPDSQTRLSDSPWSDLENGLHTADMGAPRYYSRGAHGHHSKSKRRRIISVVQRQAANVRERKRMFSLNEAFDELRRKVPTFAYEKRLSRIDSLRLAIVYISFMTDLLENT
;
A
#
# COMPACT_ATOMS: atom_id res chain seq x y z
N SER A 1 6.78 -42.65 -46.73
CA SER A 1 5.62 -41.88 -47.19
C SER A 1 4.50 -42.04 -46.19
N LEU A 2 3.79 -40.94 -45.92
CA LEU A 2 2.42 -40.82 -45.40
C LEU A 2 2.02 -41.62 -44.14
N SER A 3 1.79 -40.95 -43.00
CA SER A 3 0.58 -40.21 -42.62
C SER A 3 -0.47 -41.09 -41.91
N ARG A 4 -0.66 -40.80 -40.61
CA ARG A 4 -1.89 -40.60 -39.78
C ARG A 4 -3.23 -41.14 -40.32
N PRO A 5 -4.29 -41.39 -39.49
CA PRO A 5 -4.54 -40.84 -38.14
C PRO A 5 -5.20 -41.80 -37.11
N CYS A 6 -5.13 -41.47 -35.83
CA CYS A 6 -6.17 -41.84 -34.86
C CYS A 6 -6.82 -40.55 -34.37
N SER A 7 -8.11 -40.38 -34.69
CA SER A 7 -9.01 -39.43 -34.03
C SER A 7 -9.73 -40.17 -32.91
N VAL A 8 -9.83 -39.56 -31.73
CA VAL A 8 -11.08 -39.38 -30.99
C VAL A 8 -10.87 -38.34 -29.88
N ASP A 9 -11.95 -37.63 -29.63
CA ASP A 9 -12.06 -36.32 -29.04
C ASP A 9 -11.77 -36.21 -27.53
N SER A 10 -11.27 -35.02 -27.19
CA SER A 10 -11.78 -34.10 -26.16
C SER A 10 -12.34 -34.70 -24.86
N VAL A 11 -11.66 -34.44 -23.74
CA VAL A 11 -12.04 -33.47 -22.69
C VAL A 11 -11.02 -33.64 -21.56
N LEU A 12 -10.07 -32.71 -21.46
CA LEU A 12 -9.25 -32.51 -20.28
C LEU A 12 -10.06 -31.63 -19.30
N PRO A 13 -10.18 -31.96 -18.00
CA PRO A 13 -10.76 -31.03 -17.06
C PRO A 13 -9.78 -29.88 -16.83
N ASP A 14 -10.20 -28.71 -17.32
CA ASP A 14 -9.51 -27.44 -17.21
C ASP A 14 -9.48 -27.01 -15.74
N SER A 15 -8.31 -27.08 -15.11
CA SER A 15 -8.06 -26.56 -13.77
C SER A 15 -7.95 -25.03 -13.84
N GLN A 16 -9.07 -24.37 -14.14
CA GLN A 16 -9.21 -22.92 -14.02
C GLN A 16 -9.32 -22.54 -12.54
N THR A 17 -8.16 -22.14 -12.02
CA THR A 17 -7.97 -20.99 -11.14
C THR A 17 -9.19 -20.05 -11.04
N ARG A 18 -9.95 -20.20 -9.95
CA ARG A 18 -10.78 -19.14 -9.36
C ARG A 18 -10.34 -18.95 -7.91
N LEU A 19 -9.20 -18.30 -7.74
CA LEU A 19 -8.86 -17.60 -6.50
C LEU A 19 -9.84 -16.43 -6.35
N SER A 20 -11.06 -16.72 -5.92
CA SER A 20 -11.98 -15.71 -5.39
C SER A 20 -11.68 -15.54 -3.91
N ASP A 21 -10.61 -14.81 -3.62
CA ASP A 21 -10.39 -14.26 -2.28
C ASP A 21 -11.43 -13.16 -2.04
N SER A 22 -12.41 -13.45 -1.20
CA SER A 22 -13.04 -12.42 -0.37
C SER A 22 -13.16 -12.94 1.07
N PRO A 23 -12.12 -12.71 1.90
CA PRO A 23 -12.10 -13.12 3.31
C PRO A 23 -13.01 -12.30 4.25
N TRP A 24 -14.15 -11.79 3.79
CA TRP A 24 -14.97 -10.83 4.56
C TRP A 24 -16.49 -11.06 4.47
N SER A 25 -16.94 -12.30 4.26
CA SER A 25 -18.37 -12.59 4.05
C SER A 25 -19.09 -13.25 5.24
N ASP A 26 -18.61 -13.10 6.48
CA ASP A 26 -19.26 -13.67 7.68
C ASP A 26 -19.36 -12.66 8.84
N LEU A 27 -19.87 -11.45 8.58
CA LEU A 27 -20.27 -10.54 9.67
C LEU A 27 -21.73 -10.08 9.55
N GLU A 28 -22.61 -11.03 9.30
CA GLU A 28 -24.04 -10.82 9.47
C GLU A 28 -24.63 -12.03 10.16
N ASN A 29 -24.41 -12.12 11.48
CA ASN A 29 -25.22 -12.88 12.45
C ASN A 29 -24.66 -12.64 13.85
N GLY A 30 -25.25 -11.71 14.60
CA GLY A 30 -24.82 -11.47 15.97
C GLY A 30 -25.41 -10.24 16.65
N LEU A 31 -26.71 -9.97 16.48
CA LEU A 31 -27.42 -9.02 17.35
C LEU A 31 -28.71 -9.65 17.87
N HIS A 32 -28.56 -10.57 18.82
CA HIS A 32 -29.58 -10.90 19.81
C HIS A 32 -28.98 -10.64 21.18
N THR A 33 -28.98 -9.38 21.60
CA THR A 33 -28.74 -9.07 23.01
C THR A 33 -30.09 -9.12 23.70
N ALA A 34 -30.35 -10.24 24.36
CA ALA A 34 -31.48 -10.38 25.26
C ALA A 34 -31.36 -9.34 26.37
N ASP A 35 -32.41 -8.52 26.51
CA ASP A 35 -32.66 -7.65 27.63
C ASP A 35 -32.73 -8.48 28.92
N MET A 36 -31.72 -8.34 29.77
CA MET A 36 -31.72 -8.84 31.15
C MET A 36 -31.12 -7.76 32.04
N GLY A 37 -32.00 -7.06 32.76
CA GLY A 37 -31.67 -5.93 33.61
C GLY A 37 -30.66 -6.27 34.72
N ALA A 38 -29.60 -5.47 34.82
CA ALA A 38 -28.65 -5.54 35.92
C ALA A 38 -29.14 -4.70 37.13
N PRO A 39 -29.18 -5.26 38.36
CA PRO A 39 -29.65 -4.54 39.53
C PRO A 39 -28.63 -3.50 39.96
N ARG A 40 -29.06 -2.24 39.97
CA ARG A 40 -28.33 -1.09 40.51
C ARG A 40 -28.28 -1.19 42.03
N TYR A 41 -27.11 -1.53 42.55
CA TYR A 41 -26.84 -1.45 43.96
C TYR A 41 -25.80 -0.34 44.21
N TYR A 42 -26.22 0.69 44.95
CA TYR A 42 -25.44 1.77 45.56
C TYR A 42 -24.46 2.57 44.67
N SER A 43 -24.91 3.75 44.23
CA SER A 43 -24.04 4.90 43.98
C SER A 43 -23.53 5.48 45.30
N ARG A 44 -22.20 5.63 45.47
CA ARG A 44 -21.62 6.65 46.36
C ARG A 44 -20.14 6.94 46.05
N GLY A 45 -19.90 8.14 45.52
CA GLY A 45 -18.81 9.06 45.83
C GLY A 45 -17.35 8.65 45.58
N ALA A 46 -16.68 9.35 44.66
CA ALA A 46 -15.32 9.86 44.88
C ALA A 46 -14.98 10.93 43.84
N HIS A 47 -14.75 12.18 44.29
CA HIS A 47 -14.11 13.24 43.51
C HIS A 47 -12.65 12.87 43.27
N GLY A 48 -12.41 12.09 42.21
CA GLY A 48 -11.08 11.75 41.73
C GLY A 48 -10.61 12.78 40.72
N HIS A 49 -9.53 13.48 41.08
CA HIS A 49 -8.71 14.33 40.21
C HIS A 49 -8.66 13.76 38.79
N HIS A 50 -9.37 14.39 37.83
CA HIS A 50 -9.36 14.00 36.42
C HIS A 50 -8.00 14.38 35.81
N SER A 51 -6.95 13.68 36.20
CA SER A 51 -5.85 13.39 35.29
C SER A 51 -6.51 12.71 34.11
N LYS A 52 -6.65 13.45 33.00
CA LYS A 52 -7.23 12.93 31.75
C LYS A 52 -6.35 11.78 31.31
N SER A 53 -6.66 10.58 31.80
CA SER A 53 -6.05 9.34 31.41
C SER A 53 -6.04 9.37 29.89
N LYS A 54 -4.83 9.43 29.31
CA LYS A 54 -4.59 9.50 27.88
C LYS A 54 -5.15 8.22 27.30
N ARG A 55 -6.46 8.20 27.03
CA ARG A 55 -7.19 7.06 26.50
C ARG A 55 -6.46 6.69 25.22
N ARG A 56 -5.72 5.58 25.25
CA ARG A 56 -5.02 5.06 24.08
C ARG A 56 -6.10 4.89 23.02
N ARG A 57 -6.12 5.77 22.02
CA ARG A 57 -7.12 5.71 20.95
C ARG A 57 -6.90 4.38 20.25
N ILE A 58 -7.85 3.46 20.40
CA ILE A 58 -7.86 2.22 19.63
C ILE A 58 -8.15 2.65 18.20
N ILE A 59 -7.13 2.59 17.34
CA ILE A 59 -7.29 2.92 15.92
C ILE A 59 -8.14 1.82 15.30
N SER A 60 -9.30 2.20 14.75
CA SER A 60 -10.18 1.23 14.08
C SER A 60 -9.51 0.69 12.82
N VAL A 61 -9.93 -0.51 12.39
CA VAL A 61 -9.44 -1.12 11.14
C VAL A 61 -9.63 -0.18 9.95
N VAL A 62 -10.78 0.49 9.87
CA VAL A 62 -11.10 1.49 8.84
C VAL A 62 -10.12 2.67 8.87
N GLN A 63 -9.79 3.20 10.06
CA GLN A 63 -8.83 4.29 10.19
C GLN A 63 -7.42 3.88 9.75
N ARG A 64 -7.01 2.65 10.07
CA ARG A 64 -5.72 2.10 9.64
C ARG A 64 -5.67 1.92 8.13
N GLN A 65 -6.72 1.40 7.51
CA GLN A 65 -6.83 1.25 6.06
C GLN A 65 -6.77 2.62 5.36
N ALA A 66 -7.54 3.60 5.84
CA ALA A 66 -7.51 4.95 5.31
C ALA A 66 -6.10 5.59 5.41
N ALA A 67 -5.37 5.34 6.50
CA ALA A 67 -3.99 5.78 6.64
C ALA A 67 -3.05 5.11 5.62
N ASN A 68 -3.18 3.79 5.41
CA ASN A 68 -2.37 3.05 4.43
C ASN A 68 -2.60 3.56 3.00
N VAL A 69 -3.86 3.87 2.63
CA VAL A 69 -4.18 4.44 1.32
C VAL A 69 -3.51 5.80 1.13
N ARG A 70 -3.54 6.67 2.16
CA ARG A 70 -2.87 7.97 2.09
C ARG A 70 -1.36 7.82 1.91
N GLU A 71 -0.73 6.93 2.65
CA GLU A 71 0.73 6.74 2.53
C GLU A 71 1.11 6.17 1.16
N ARG A 72 0.32 5.25 0.60
CA ARG A 72 0.53 4.76 -0.77
C ARG A 72 0.47 5.90 -1.79
N LYS A 73 -0.51 6.81 -1.68
CA LYS A 73 -0.62 7.99 -2.55
C LYS A 73 0.60 8.91 -2.40
N ARG A 74 1.04 9.17 -1.17
CA ARG A 74 2.24 9.97 -0.89
C ARG A 74 3.50 9.34 -1.50
N MET A 75 3.66 8.02 -1.39
CA MET A 75 4.79 7.31 -1.99
C MET A 75 4.72 7.28 -3.51
N PHE A 76 3.53 7.18 -4.09
CA PHE A 76 3.35 7.28 -5.54
C PHE A 76 3.87 8.62 -6.08
N SER A 77 3.42 9.74 -5.51
CA SER A 77 3.87 11.07 -5.95
C SER A 77 5.38 11.27 -5.77
N LEU A 78 5.96 10.70 -4.71
CA LEU A 78 7.41 10.74 -4.50
C LEU A 78 8.16 9.94 -5.58
N ASN A 79 7.66 8.76 -5.94
CA ASN A 79 8.27 7.94 -6.98
C ASN A 79 8.16 8.59 -8.37
N GLU A 80 7.04 9.23 -8.67
CA GLU A 80 6.83 10.00 -9.90
C GLU A 80 7.85 11.13 -10.03
N ALA A 81 8.04 11.95 -8.98
CA ALA A 81 9.07 12.99 -8.96
C ALA A 81 10.49 12.42 -9.15
N PHE A 82 10.75 11.24 -8.59
CA PHE A 82 12.03 10.54 -8.78
C PHE A 82 12.22 10.05 -10.22
N ASP A 83 11.16 9.71 -10.95
CA ASP A 83 11.24 9.31 -12.35
C ASP A 83 11.39 10.51 -13.28
N GLU A 84 10.74 11.63 -12.94
CA GLU A 84 10.99 12.90 -13.63
C GLU A 84 12.44 13.34 -13.50
N LEU A 85 13.02 13.23 -12.30
CA LEU A 85 14.44 13.52 -12.08
C LEU A 85 15.32 12.65 -12.98
N ARG A 86 15.07 11.33 -13.03
CA ARG A 86 15.87 10.40 -13.88
C ARG A 86 15.85 10.80 -15.35
N ARG A 87 14.73 11.32 -15.85
CA ARG A 87 14.62 11.77 -17.24
C ARG A 87 15.46 13.02 -17.54
N LYS A 88 15.75 13.83 -16.52
CA LYS A 88 16.59 15.04 -16.63
C LYS A 88 18.07 14.76 -16.41
N VAL A 89 18.37 13.70 -15.66
CA VAL A 89 19.74 13.26 -15.40
C VAL A 89 20.29 12.60 -16.66
N PRO A 90 21.48 12.99 -17.14
CA PRO A 90 22.08 12.39 -18.34
C PRO A 90 22.48 10.94 -18.08
N THR A 91 21.88 10.01 -18.83
CA THR A 91 22.20 8.57 -18.81
C THR A 91 22.15 8.02 -20.24
N PHE A 92 22.75 6.86 -20.48
CA PHE A 92 22.66 6.22 -21.79
C PHE A 92 21.27 5.59 -21.98
N ALA A 93 20.75 5.60 -23.22
CA ALA A 93 19.37 5.21 -23.53
C ALA A 93 19.02 3.74 -23.20
N TYR A 94 20.03 2.87 -23.12
CA TYR A 94 19.86 1.43 -22.83
C TYR A 94 20.26 1.06 -21.40
N GLU A 95 20.53 2.05 -20.55
CA GLU A 95 20.91 1.79 -19.17
C GLU A 95 19.72 1.38 -18.31
N LYS A 96 20.04 0.59 -17.28
CA LYS A 96 19.07 0.20 -16.26
C LYS A 96 18.58 1.45 -15.52
N ARG A 97 17.33 1.41 -15.05
CA ARG A 97 16.75 2.47 -14.21
C ARG A 97 17.63 2.70 -12.98
N LEU A 98 18.11 3.94 -12.81
CA LEU A 98 19.00 4.32 -11.73
C LEU A 98 18.37 4.11 -10.33
N SER A 99 19.20 3.73 -9.36
CA SER A 99 18.79 3.70 -7.95
C SER A 99 18.48 5.12 -7.45
N ARG A 100 17.79 5.25 -6.31
CA ARG A 100 17.50 6.58 -5.73
C ARG A 100 18.78 7.33 -5.37
N ILE A 101 19.78 6.63 -4.82
CA ILE A 101 21.05 7.24 -4.42
C ILE A 101 21.82 7.69 -5.66
N ASP A 102 21.91 6.85 -6.69
CA ASP A 102 22.67 7.20 -7.90
C ASP A 102 22.01 8.34 -8.67
N SER A 103 20.66 8.35 -8.74
CA SER A 103 19.92 9.47 -9.35
C SER A 103 20.24 10.80 -8.67
N LEU A 104 20.31 10.82 -7.33
CA LEU A 104 20.64 12.03 -6.58
C LEU A 104 22.10 12.44 -6.77
N ARG A 105 23.04 11.49 -6.71
CA ARG A 105 24.47 11.76 -6.91
C ARG A 105 24.73 12.34 -8.29
N LEU A 106 24.18 11.72 -9.33
CA LEU A 106 24.40 12.15 -10.71
C LEU A 106 23.73 13.50 -11.00
N ALA A 107 22.55 13.78 -10.41
CA ALA A 107 21.92 15.09 -10.51
C ALA A 107 22.80 16.20 -9.92
N ILE A 108 23.38 15.97 -8.74
CA ILE A 108 24.29 16.94 -8.10
C ILE A 108 25.50 17.23 -9.00
N VAL A 109 26.16 16.17 -9.46
CA VAL A 109 27.32 16.29 -10.37
C VAL A 109 26.95 17.02 -11.66
N TYR A 110 25.78 16.71 -12.23
CA TYR A 110 25.32 17.33 -13.46
C TYR A 110 25.05 18.83 -13.30
N ILE A 111 24.42 19.26 -12.20
CA ILE A 111 24.21 20.69 -11.91
C ILE A 111 25.55 21.41 -11.80
N SER A 112 26.50 20.87 -11.03
CA SER A 112 27.85 21.45 -10.90
C SER A 112 28.54 21.56 -12.26
N PHE A 113 28.54 20.48 -13.04
CA PHE A 113 29.15 20.45 -14.37
C PHE A 113 28.55 21.49 -15.33
N MET A 114 27.21 21.61 -15.38
CA MET A 114 26.55 22.61 -16.21
C MET A 114 26.88 24.04 -15.75
N THR A 115 27.01 24.26 -14.43
CA THR A 115 27.39 25.56 -13.86
C THR A 115 28.81 25.94 -14.27
N ASP A 116 29.77 25.02 -14.08
CA ASP A 116 31.17 25.25 -14.45
C ASP A 116 31.31 25.50 -15.96
N LEU A 117 30.56 24.80 -16.81
CA LEU A 117 30.59 25.05 -18.25
C LEU A 117 30.14 26.47 -18.61
N LEU A 118 29.09 26.96 -17.97
CA LEU A 118 28.54 28.30 -18.24
C LEU A 118 29.43 29.43 -17.68
N GLU A 119 30.21 29.17 -16.63
CA GLU A 119 31.15 30.15 -16.06
C GLU A 119 32.49 30.20 -16.82
N ASN A 120 32.86 29.10 -17.50
CA ASN A 120 34.10 28.99 -18.28
C ASN A 120 33.90 29.24 -19.79
N THR A 121 32.70 29.68 -20.21
CA THR A 121 32.41 30.18 -21.56
C THR A 121 32.21 31.69 -21.55
#